data_AF-A0A920JLV1-F1
#
_entry.id   AF-A0A920JLV1-F1
#
_cell.length_a   1.000
_cell.length_b   1.000
_cell.length_c   1.000
_cell.angle_alpha   90.00
_cell.angle_beta   90.00
_cell.angle_gamma   90.00
#
_symmetry.space_group_name_H-M   'P 1'
#
loop_
_entity.id
_entity.type
_entity.pdbx_description
1 polymer ?
#
loop_
_entity_poly.entity_id
_entity_poly.type
_entity_poly.pdbx_seq_one_letter_code
_entity_poly.pdbx_strand_id
1 'polypeptide(L)' 'MDLKSIQAIHTGPFKLGYVQWWGSTAISDFLKVRGKNTILESYIPYSRESMDEYWGNRPSHYCGFKPH' A
#
# COMPACT_ATOMS: atom_id res chain seq x y z
N MET A 1 -0.66 -0.50 -12.77
CA MET A 1 -2.13 -0.24 -12.69
C MET A 1 -2.47 0.79 -13.77
N ASP A 2 -3.67 0.78 -14.37
CA ASP A 2 -4.00 1.75 -15.43
C ASP A 2 -4.08 3.19 -14.89
N LEU A 3 -3.55 4.15 -15.65
CA LEU A 3 -3.47 5.56 -15.22
C LEU A 3 -4.85 6.20 -15.03
N LYS A 4 -5.87 5.83 -15.81
CA LYS A 4 -7.23 6.36 -15.63
C LYS A 4 -7.85 5.87 -14.32
N SER A 5 -7.56 4.62 -13.97
CA SER A 5 -8.01 4.05 -12.69
C SER A 5 -7.36 4.75 -11.49
N ILE A 6 -6.06 5.03 -11.56
CA ILE A 6 -5.33 5.81 -10.54
C ILE A 6 -5.89 7.22 -10.43
N GLN A 7 -6.18 7.86 -11.57
CA GLN A 7 -6.75 9.20 -11.58
C GLN A 7 -8.15 9.24 -10.97
N ALA A 8 -9.01 8.26 -11.27
CA ALA A 8 -10.34 8.14 -10.67
C ALA A 8 -10.27 8.00 -9.14
N ILE A 9 -9.31 7.22 -8.64
CA ILE A 9 -9.02 7.09 -7.21
C ILE A 9 -8.59 8.44 -6.62
N HIS A 10 -7.73 9.18 -7.31
CA HIS A 10 -7.28 10.49 -6.84
C HIS A 10 -8.38 11.55 -6.79
N THR A 11 -9.32 11.50 -7.73
CA THR A 11 -10.48 12.41 -7.77
C THR A 11 -11.61 12.00 -6.83
N GLY A 12 -11.57 10.79 -6.28
CA GLY A 12 -12.55 10.30 -5.33
C GLY A 12 -12.44 10.97 -3.95
N PRO A 13 -13.47 10.83 -3.10
CA PRO A 13 -13.47 11.40 -1.75
C PRO A 13 -12.62 10.60 -0.74
N PHE A 14 -11.95 9.54 -1.20
CA PHE A 14 -11.25 8.59 -0.33
C PHE A 14 -9.84 9.05 -0.06
N LYS A 15 -9.31 8.65 1.10
CA LYS A 15 -7.90 8.76 1.41
C LYS A 15 -7.34 7.37 1.65
N LEU A 16 -6.14 7.12 1.14
CA LEU A 16 -5.53 5.80 1.09
C LEU A 16 -4.33 5.73 2.04
N GLY A 17 -4.34 4.73 2.92
CA GLY A 17 -3.16 4.18 3.56
C GLY A 17 -2.76 2.90 2.82
N TYR A 18 -1.47 2.76 2.49
CA TYR A 18 -1.00 1.64 1.67
C TYR A 18 0.07 0.83 2.42
N VAL A 19 -0.14 -0.48 2.55
CA VAL A 19 0.82 -1.41 3.18
C VAL A 19 1.16 -2.54 2.22
N GLN A 20 2.45 -2.73 1.92
CA GLN A 20 2.90 -3.72 0.93
C GLN A 20 4.21 -4.43 1.31
N TRP A 21 4.22 -5.75 1.17
CA TRP A 21 5.37 -6.59 1.51
C TRP A 21 6.47 -6.65 0.43
N TRP A 22 6.14 -6.37 -0.84
CA TRP A 22 7.08 -6.52 -1.94
C TRP A 22 7.24 -5.23 -2.76
N GLY A 23 8.18 -4.41 -2.32
CA GLY A 23 8.73 -3.29 -3.09
C GLY A 23 7.86 -2.03 -3.13
N SER A 24 8.40 -0.99 -3.79
CA SER A 24 7.75 0.32 -3.93
C SER A 24 7.00 0.49 -5.24
N THR A 25 6.88 -0.55 -6.06
CA THR A 25 6.38 -0.44 -7.43
C THR A 25 4.91 -0.02 -7.46
N ALA A 26 4.07 -0.56 -6.57
CA ALA A 26 2.65 -0.20 -6.55
C ALA A 26 2.44 1.25 -6.11
N ILE A 27 3.12 1.70 -5.04
CA ILE A 27 3.05 3.11 -4.60
C ILE A 27 3.66 4.07 -5.63
N SER A 28 4.72 3.65 -6.34
CA SER A 28 5.36 4.45 -7.39
C SER A 28 4.40 4.81 -8.50
N ASP A 29 3.52 3.89 -8.92
CA ASP A 29 2.49 4.17 -9.93
C ASP A 29 1.49 5.24 -9.48
N PHE A 30 1.05 5.22 -8.21
CA PHE A 30 0.20 6.27 -7.64
C PHE A 30 0.93 7.62 -7.56
N LEU A 31 2.22 7.60 -7.21
CA LEU A 31 3.04 8.82 -7.12
C LEU A 31 3.43 9.40 -8.49
N LYS A 32 3.23 8.69 -9.61
CA LYS A 32 3.49 9.25 -10.95
C LYS A 32 2.40 10.23 -11.41
N VAL A 33 1.19 10.13 -10.86
CA VAL A 33 0.08 11.03 -11.21
C VAL A 33 0.13 12.31 -10.38
N ARG A 34 -0.07 13.47 -11.03
CA ARG A 34 -0.14 14.78 -10.34
C ARG A 34 -1.51 14.90 -9.64
N GLY A 35 -1.53 15.28 -8.36
CA GLY A 35 -2.75 15.35 -7.53
C GLY A 35 -2.73 14.48 -6.27
N LYS A 36 -1.55 14.35 -5.63
CA LYS A 36 -1.23 13.32 -4.61
C LYS A 36 -1.91 13.49 -3.24
N ASN A 37 -2.96 14.29 -3.12
CA ASN A 37 -3.60 14.59 -1.83
C ASN A 37 -4.41 13.41 -1.27
N THR A 38 -4.53 12.33 -2.04
CA THR A 38 -5.28 11.11 -1.73
C THR A 38 -4.47 10.12 -0.91
N ILE A 39 -3.13 10.16 -0.95
CA ILE A 39 -2.28 9.22 -0.21
C ILE A 39 -1.93 9.84 1.15
N LEU A 40 -2.36 9.20 2.23
CA LEU A 40 -2.05 9.62 3.60
C LEU A 40 -0.70 9.09 4.06
N GLU A 41 -0.44 7.81 3.82
CA GLU A 41 0.76 7.12 4.28
C GLU A 41 1.04 5.89 3.39
N SER A 42 2.32 5.58 3.21
CA SER A 42 2.76 4.31 2.63
C SER A 42 3.77 3.63 3.54
N TYR A 43 3.50 2.40 3.93
CA TYR A 43 4.40 1.57 4.72
C TYR A 43 4.81 0.33 3.92
N ILE A 44 6.11 0.03 3.89
CA ILE A 44 6.66 -1.13 3.19
C ILE A 44 7.29 -2.03 4.25
N PRO A 45 6.52 -2.92 4.89
CA PRO A 45 7.06 -3.87 5.84
C PRO A 45 7.95 -4.89 5.12
N TYR A 46 9.21 -4.97 5.54
CA TYR A 46 10.19 -5.92 5.01
C TYR A 46 10.21 -7.25 5.78
N SER A 47 9.41 -7.39 6.84
CA SER A 47 9.28 -8.61 7.63
C SER A 47 7.90 -8.73 8.32
N ARG A 48 7.60 -9.89 8.92
CA ARG A 48 6.37 -10.06 9.72
C ARG A 48 6.43 -9.22 10.97
N GLU A 49 7.58 -9.14 11.61
CA GLU A 49 7.76 -8.33 12.81
C GLU A 49 7.51 -6.85 12.51
N SER A 50 8.01 -6.35 11.38
CA SER A 50 7.78 -4.98 10.91
C SER A 50 6.28 -4.71 10.64
N MET A 51 5.54 -5.68 10.12
CA MET A 51 4.09 -5.54 9.93
C MET A 51 3.31 -5.60 11.25
N ASP A 52 3.68 -6.49 12.17
CA ASP A 52 3.11 -6.57 13.52
C ASP A 52 3.28 -5.23 14.27
N GLU A 53 4.49 -4.65 14.19
CA GLU A 53 4.83 -3.39 14.84
C GLU A 53 4.01 -2.21 14.28
N TYR A 54 3.91 -2.10 12.95
CA TYR A 54 3.12 -1.05 12.30
C TYR A 54 1.63 -1.14 12.63
N TRP A 55 1.08 -2.36 12.69
CA TRP A 55 -0.34 -2.54 13.01
C TRP A 55 -0.65 -2.44 14.51
N GLY A 56 0.36 -2.56 15.37
CA GLY A 56 0.20 -2.68 16.82
C GLY A 56 -0.55 -3.95 17.24
N ASN A 57 -0.71 -4.91 16.32
CA ASN A 57 -1.40 -6.18 16.53
C ASN A 57 -0.79 -7.27 15.66
N ARG A 58 -1.10 -8.53 15.97
CA ARG A 58 -0.74 -9.67 15.12
C ARG A 58 -1.93 -10.10 14.26
N PRO A 59 -1.88 -9.95 12.93
CA PRO A 59 -2.87 -10.48 12.02
C PRO A 59 -3.04 -12.00 12.21
N SER A 60 -4.29 -12.48 12.15
CA SER A 60 -4.55 -13.93 12.21
C SER A 60 -4.02 -14.68 10.98
N HIS A 61 -3.92 -13.98 9.85
CA HIS A 61 -3.44 -14.54 8.59
C HIS A 61 -2.59 -13.51 7.85
N TYR A 62 -1.42 -13.96 7.43
CA TYR A 62 -0.52 -13.21 6.55
C TYR A 62 -0.67 -13.73 5.12
N CYS A 63 -0.99 -12.85 4.18
CA CYS A 63 -0.95 -13.18 2.76
C CYS A 63 0.50 -13.25 2.29
N GLY A 64 1.10 -14.44 2.38
CA GLY A 64 2.46 -14.73 1.96
C GLY A 64 2.56 -16.12 1.34
N PHE A 65 3.42 -16.27 0.34
CA PHE A 65 3.69 -17.53 -0.36
C PHE A 65 4.05 -18.62 0.67
N LYS A 66 3.28 -19.72 0.72
CA LYS A 66 3.68 -20.92 1.46
C LYS A 66 4.93 -21.50 0.77
N PRO A 67 6.08 -21.62 1.44
CA PRO A 67 7.13 -22.48 0.93
C PRO A 67 6.61 -23.91 1.07
N HIS A 68 6.37 -24.55 -0.08
CA HIS A 68 6.32 -26.01 -0.16
C HIS A 68 7.74 -26.54 -0.17
#